data_AF-A0A968XEW5-F1
#
_entry.id   AF-A0A968XEW5-F1
#
_cell.length_a   1.000
_cell.length_b   1.000
_cell.length_c   1.000
_cell.angle_alpha   90.00
_cell.angle_beta   90.00
_cell.angle_gamma   90.00
#
_symmetry.space_group_name_H-M   'P 1'
#
loop_
_entity.id
_entity.type
_entity.pdbx_description
1 polymer ?
#
loop_
_entity_poly.entity_id
_entity_poly.type
_entity_poly.pdbx_seq_one_letter_code
_entity_poly.pdbx_strand_id
1 'polypeptide(L)'
;MALAVFLVGLRFFHLAAKPFWLDEAFTAFHLSGYRDAEVNAFVMGQIRSAAQMLQFQRANGTHGWADMVQHIVETAPELPPLYFLLLRGWCHLFGPSVTAMRSLSALFGVLLLPVSYWFCWVAFRDRASAPWPWC
;
A
#
# COMPACT_ATOMS: atom_id res chain seq x y z
N MET A 1 18.32 -15.23 -16.21
CA MET A 1 17.93 -13.81 -16.33
C MET A 1 16.54 -13.63 -16.95
N ALA A 2 16.25 -14.22 -18.12
CA ALA A 2 14.96 -14.09 -18.80
C ALA A 2 13.73 -14.47 -17.93
N LEU A 3 13.82 -15.58 -17.17
CA LEU A 3 12.74 -16.00 -16.26
C LEU A 3 12.46 -14.96 -15.17
N ALA A 4 13.49 -14.37 -14.57
CA ALA A 4 13.31 -13.36 -13.52
C ALA A 4 12.61 -12.11 -14.06
N VAL A 5 13.03 -11.63 -15.23
CA VAL A 5 12.37 -10.51 -15.91
C VAL A 5 10.91 -10.84 -16.24
N PHE A 6 10.65 -12.06 -16.71
CA PHE A 6 9.29 -12.53 -16.99
C PHE A 6 8.41 -12.57 -15.73
N LEU A 7 8.91 -13.12 -14.62
CA LEU A 7 8.19 -13.16 -13.34
C LEU A 7 7.94 -11.76 -12.76
N VAL A 8 8.90 -10.85 -12.90
CA VAL A 8 8.70 -9.43 -12.57
C VAL A 8 7.59 -8.84 -13.44
N GLY A 9 7.62 -9.08 -14.75
CA GLY A 9 6.56 -8.63 -15.66
C GLY A 9 5.17 -9.14 -15.27
N LEU A 10 5.06 -10.43 -14.92
CA LEU A 10 3.80 -11.01 -14.43
C LEU A 10 3.29 -10.33 -13.15
N ARG A 11 4.19 -9.85 -12.28
CA ARG A 11 3.81 -9.17 -11.03
C ARG A 11 3.09 -7.85 -11.26
N PHE A 12 3.37 -7.17 -12.37
CA PHE A 12 2.73 -5.91 -12.75
C PHE A 12 1.62 -6.09 -13.79
N PHE A 13 1.40 -7.30 -14.28
CA PHE A 13 0.40 -7.57 -15.30
C PHE A 13 -1.02 -7.42 -14.72
N HIS A 14 -1.84 -6.57 -15.36
CA HIS A 14 -3.27 -6.43 -15.06
C HIS A 14 -3.62 -6.11 -13.59
N LEU A 15 -2.82 -5.24 -12.94
CA LEU A 15 -3.01 -4.89 -11.52
C LEU A 15 -4.41 -4.37 -11.17
N ALA A 16 -5.11 -3.69 -12.09
CA ALA A 16 -6.47 -3.17 -11.84
C ALA A 16 -7.60 -4.10 -12.30
N ALA A 17 -7.30 -5.32 -12.75
CA ALA A 17 -8.34 -6.21 -13.32
C ALA A 17 -9.34 -6.72 -12.28
N LYS A 18 -8.99 -6.69 -10.99
CA LYS A 18 -9.86 -7.11 -9.88
C LYS A 18 -10.36 -5.90 -9.10
N PRO A 19 -11.60 -5.91 -8.58
CA PRO A 19 -12.07 -4.89 -7.65
C PRO A 19 -11.22 -4.85 -6.38
N PHE A 20 -11.38 -3.81 -5.57
CA PHE A 20 -10.74 -3.74 -4.26
C PHE A 20 -11.15 -4.92 -3.39
N TRP A 21 -10.19 -5.53 -2.71
CA TRP A 21 -10.50 -6.32 -1.51
C TRP A 21 -10.75 -5.37 -0.32
N LEU A 22 -11.23 -5.93 0.79
CA LEU A 22 -11.66 -5.16 1.96
C LEU A 22 -10.56 -4.23 2.49
N ASP A 23 -9.34 -4.74 2.70
CA ASP A 23 -8.28 -3.94 3.33
C ASP A 23 -7.70 -2.88 2.38
N GLU A 24 -7.76 -3.05 1.05
CA GLU A 24 -7.38 -1.98 0.10
C GLU A 24 -8.44 -0.88 0.12
N ALA A 25 -9.72 -1.23 0.28
CA ALA A 25 -10.77 -0.22 0.40
C ALA A 25 -10.58 0.61 1.68
N PHE A 26 -10.24 -0.03 2.81
CA PHE A 26 -9.87 0.68 4.03
C PHE A 26 -8.58 1.48 3.87
N THR A 27 -7.57 0.93 3.19
CA THR A 27 -6.33 1.67 2.89
C THR A 27 -6.63 2.92 2.06
N ALA A 28 -7.49 2.80 1.04
CA ALA A 28 -7.92 3.90 0.19
C ALA A 28 -8.72 4.94 0.98
N PHE A 29 -9.53 4.49 1.94
CA PHE A 29 -10.26 5.34 2.87
C PHE A 29 -9.31 6.14 3.77
N HIS A 30 -8.38 5.49 4.45
CA HIS A 30 -7.36 6.19 5.25
C HIS A 30 -6.55 7.17 4.41
N LEU A 31 -6.20 6.79 3.17
CA LEU A 31 -5.47 7.62 2.22
C LEU A 31 -6.24 8.91 1.84
N SER A 32 -7.56 8.84 1.80
CA SER A 32 -8.43 9.98 1.47
C SER A 32 -8.45 11.06 2.55
N GLY A 33 -8.16 10.70 3.80
CA GLY A 33 -8.15 11.61 4.95
C GLY A 33 -9.54 11.99 5.49
N TYR A 34 -10.61 11.44 4.93
CA TYR A 34 -11.97 11.61 5.47
C TYR A 34 -12.11 10.91 6.82
N ARG A 35 -12.91 11.50 7.71
CA ARG A 35 -13.22 10.92 9.02
C ARG A 35 -14.52 10.12 8.98
N ASP A 36 -14.65 9.15 9.90
CA ASP A 36 -15.87 8.33 10.01
C ASP A 36 -17.13 9.16 10.23
N ALA A 37 -17.02 10.27 10.98
CA ALA A 37 -18.12 11.19 11.19
C ALA A 37 -18.62 11.83 9.89
N GLU A 38 -17.72 12.15 8.96
CA GLU A 38 -18.05 12.75 7.66
C GLU A 38 -18.73 11.72 6.75
N VAL A 39 -18.22 10.48 6.75
CA VAL A 39 -18.84 9.37 6.01
C VAL A 39 -20.22 9.05 6.57
N ASN A 40 -20.36 8.98 7.90
CA ASN A 40 -21.63 8.70 8.56
C ASN A 40 -22.66 9.80 8.27
N ALA A 41 -22.26 11.08 8.36
CA ALA A 41 -23.14 12.19 8.00
C ALA A 41 -23.54 12.16 6.52
N PHE A 42 -22.65 11.70 5.64
CA PHE A 42 -22.95 11.55 4.22
C PHE A 42 -23.91 10.39 3.92
N VAL A 43 -23.78 9.27 4.61
CA VAL A 43 -24.57 8.05 4.35
C VAL A 43 -25.91 8.08 5.08
N MET A 44 -25.99 8.70 6.26
CA MET A 44 -27.19 8.63 7.10
C MET A 44 -28.41 9.30 6.45
N GLY A 45 -29.50 8.53 6.38
CA GLY A 45 -30.81 9.01 5.95
C GLY A 45 -30.98 9.27 4.45
N GLN A 46 -29.99 8.93 3.61
CA GLN A 46 -30.05 9.16 2.16
C GLN A 46 -29.53 7.96 1.36
N ILE A 47 -30.23 7.58 0.28
CA ILE A 47 -29.74 6.59 -0.68
C ILE A 47 -28.63 7.26 -1.51
N ARG A 48 -27.44 6.66 -1.52
CA ARG A 48 -26.27 7.14 -2.28
C ARG A 48 -25.94 6.21 -3.43
N SER A 49 -25.46 6.77 -4.53
CA SER A 49 -24.96 5.98 -5.64
C SER A 49 -23.55 5.45 -5.33
N ALA A 50 -23.18 4.32 -5.93
CA ALA A 50 -21.83 3.78 -5.82
C ALA A 50 -20.77 4.80 -6.28
N ALA A 51 -21.07 5.60 -7.30
CA ALA A 51 -20.20 6.65 -7.80
C ALA A 51 -19.89 7.73 -6.75
N GLN A 52 -20.85 8.05 -5.88
CA GLN A 52 -20.65 8.99 -4.79
C GLN A 52 -19.77 8.40 -3.69
N MET A 53 -19.92 7.11 -3.38
CA MET A 53 -19.10 6.44 -2.35
C MET A 53 -17.62 6.34 -2.77
N LEU A 54 -17.34 6.27 -4.07
CA LEU A 54 -15.97 6.24 -4.59
C LEU A 54 -15.13 7.48 -4.23
N GLN A 55 -15.75 8.60 -3.86
CA GLN A 55 -15.02 9.79 -3.42
C GLN A 55 -14.18 9.54 -2.17
N PHE A 56 -14.63 8.63 -1.29
CA PHE A 56 -13.93 8.26 -0.05
C PHE A 56 -12.80 7.26 -0.30
N GLN A 57 -12.65 6.72 -1.51
CA GLN A 57 -11.59 5.76 -1.85
C GLN A 57 -10.50 6.39 -2.71
N ARG A 58 -10.48 7.72 -2.83
CA ARG A 58 -9.50 8.45 -3.63
C ARG A 58 -8.83 9.51 -2.76
N ALA A 59 -7.50 9.55 -2.81
CA ALA A 59 -6.76 10.68 -2.30
C ALA A 59 -7.07 11.90 -3.17
N ASN A 60 -8.07 12.65 -2.77
CA ASN A 60 -8.43 13.92 -3.38
C ASN A 60 -7.72 15.05 -2.62
N GLY A 61 -7.57 16.21 -3.25
CA GLY A 61 -6.95 17.39 -2.62
C GLY A 61 -7.77 18.03 -1.51
N THR A 62 -8.85 17.39 -1.05
CA THR A 62 -9.78 17.89 -0.04
C THR A 62 -9.21 17.87 1.37
N HIS A 63 -8.54 16.78 1.75
CA HIS A 63 -7.85 16.66 3.04
C HIS A 63 -6.34 16.65 2.84
N GLY A 64 -5.59 17.31 3.72
CA GLY A 64 -4.14 17.38 3.67
C GLY A 64 -3.45 16.11 4.15
N TRP A 65 -2.12 16.09 4.06
CA TRP A 65 -1.28 14.99 4.54
C TRP A 65 -1.34 14.84 6.06
N ALA A 66 -1.36 15.96 6.78
CA ALA A 66 -1.50 15.98 8.23
C ALA A 66 -2.84 15.38 8.69
N ASP A 67 -3.93 15.74 7.99
CA ASP A 67 -5.26 15.20 8.29
C ASP A 67 -5.30 13.68 8.14
N MET A 68 -4.67 13.14 7.10
CA MET A 68 -4.56 11.69 6.90
C MET A 68 -3.75 11.01 8.00
N VAL A 69 -2.59 11.56 8.38
CA VAL A 69 -1.77 10.99 9.46
C VAL A 69 -2.53 11.03 10.78
N GLN A 70 -3.16 12.16 11.10
CA GLN A 70 -3.96 12.30 12.31
C GLN A 70 -5.13 11.31 12.32
N HIS A 71 -5.84 11.16 11.20
CA HIS A 71 -6.92 10.20 11.07
C HIS A 71 -6.44 8.76 11.33
N ILE A 72 -5.32 8.33 10.75
CA ILE A 72 -4.76 6.99 10.96
C ILE A 72 -4.38 6.78 12.43
N VAL A 73 -3.72 7.75 13.04
CA VAL A 73 -3.32 7.66 14.46
C VAL A 73 -4.54 7.55 15.38
N GLU A 74 -5.64 8.20 15.04
CA GLU A 74 -6.89 8.17 15.81
C GLU A 74 -7.70 6.87 15.59
N THR A 75 -7.77 6.35 14.37
CA THR A 75 -8.68 5.24 14.00
C THR A 75 -8.01 3.87 13.92
N ALA A 76 -6.72 3.82 13.61
CA ALA A 76 -5.96 2.58 13.43
C ALA A 76 -4.51 2.76 13.91
N PRO A 77 -4.28 2.97 15.23
CA PRO A 77 -2.95 3.21 15.79
C PRO A 77 -1.97 2.05 15.57
N GLU A 78 -2.47 0.85 15.29
CA GLU A 78 -1.69 -0.33 14.93
C GLU A 78 -1.06 -0.25 13.54
N LEU A 79 -1.50 0.68 12.67
CA LEU A 79 -1.01 0.87 11.32
C LEU A 79 0.03 2.00 11.27
N PRO A 80 1.34 1.70 11.14
CA PRO A 80 2.36 2.74 11.09
C PRO A 80 2.15 3.65 9.86
N PRO A 81 2.21 4.98 10.02
CA PRO A 81 1.83 5.91 8.96
C PRO A 81 2.80 5.93 7.77
N LEU A 82 4.01 5.36 7.93
CA LEU A 82 5.05 5.37 6.89
C LEU A 82 4.56 4.81 5.56
N TYR A 83 3.85 3.68 5.58
CA TYR A 83 3.33 3.08 4.34
C TYR A 83 2.33 4.03 3.65
N PHE A 84 1.44 4.66 4.41
CA PHE A 84 0.43 5.58 3.89
C PHE A 84 1.04 6.87 3.34
N LEU A 85 2.10 7.38 3.97
CA LEU A 85 2.87 8.51 3.45
C LEU A 85 3.50 8.17 2.10
N LEU A 86 4.17 7.02 2.01
CA LEU A 86 4.77 6.57 0.75
C LEU A 86 3.72 6.33 -0.33
N LEU A 87 2.60 5.70 0.04
CA LEU A 87 1.48 5.43 -0.87
C LEU A 87 0.84 6.72 -1.38
N ARG A 88 0.65 7.71 -0.52
CA ARG A 88 0.11 9.00 -0.92
C ARG A 88 1.04 9.73 -1.87
N GLY A 89 2.34 9.74 -1.57
CA GLY A 89 3.36 10.31 -2.45
C GLY A 89 3.38 9.60 -3.81
N TRP A 90 3.29 8.27 -3.80
CA TRP A 90 3.22 7.46 -5.01
C TRP A 90 1.99 7.81 -5.86
N CYS A 91 0.81 7.92 -5.24
CA CYS A 91 -0.41 8.34 -5.92
C CYS A 91 -0.36 9.80 -6.41
N HIS A 92 0.40 10.69 -5.75
CA HIS A 92 0.65 12.03 -6.29
C HIS A 92 1.49 12.00 -7.56
N LEU A 93 2.43 11.06 -7.69
CA LEU A 93 3.30 10.93 -8.86
C LEU A 93 2.64 10.18 -10.02
N PHE A 94 1.89 9.11 -9.73
CA PHE A 94 1.31 8.20 -10.73
C PHE A 94 -0.22 8.32 -10.89
N GLY A 95 -0.85 9.21 -10.12
CA GLY A 95 -2.29 9.46 -10.10
C GLY A 95 -3.07 8.60 -9.08
N PRO A 96 -4.25 9.06 -8.63
CA PRO A 96 -5.08 8.37 -7.64
C PRO A 96 -5.87 7.22 -8.28
N SER A 97 -5.17 6.13 -8.66
CA SER A 97 -5.75 4.96 -9.31
C SER A 97 -5.44 3.65 -8.57
N VAL A 98 -6.28 2.64 -8.80
CA VAL A 98 -6.07 1.27 -8.26
C VAL A 98 -4.73 0.70 -8.73
N THR A 99 -4.37 0.94 -10.01
CA THR A 99 -3.09 0.52 -10.58
C THR A 99 -1.92 1.16 -9.82
N ALA A 100 -1.98 2.47 -9.57
CA ALA A 100 -0.93 3.17 -8.84
C ALA A 100 -0.77 2.60 -7.42
N MET A 101 -1.87 2.43 -6.68
CA MET A 101 -1.82 1.87 -5.34
C MET A 101 -1.19 0.47 -5.30
N ARG A 102 -1.66 -0.43 -6.16
CA ARG A 102 -1.15 -1.81 -6.21
C ARG A 102 0.28 -1.89 -6.76
N SER A 103 0.68 -0.96 -7.63
CA SER A 103 2.03 -0.93 -8.18
C SER A 103 3.10 -0.67 -7.12
N LEU A 104 2.79 0.11 -6.08
CA LEU A 104 3.71 0.33 -4.96
C LEU A 104 3.96 -0.96 -4.18
N SER A 105 2.88 -1.68 -3.83
CA SER A 105 2.99 -2.97 -3.15
C SER A 105 3.69 -4.03 -4.02
N ALA A 106 3.42 -4.02 -5.33
CA ALA A 106 4.11 -4.88 -6.29
C ALA A 106 5.62 -4.56 -6.34
N LEU A 107 6.00 -3.28 -6.37
CA LEU A 107 7.39 -2.82 -6.35
C LEU A 107 8.11 -3.28 -5.08
N PHE A 108 7.54 -3.06 -3.89
CA PHE A 108 8.14 -3.57 -2.65
C PHE A 108 8.26 -5.09 -2.62
N GLY A 109 7.27 -5.81 -3.16
CA GLY A 109 7.35 -7.26 -3.30
C GLY A 109 8.51 -7.72 -4.19
N VAL A 110 8.79 -7.01 -5.28
CA VAL A 110 9.93 -7.32 -6.16
C VAL A 110 11.26 -6.94 -5.51
N LEU A 111 11.33 -5.77 -4.87
CA LEU A 111 12.55 -5.27 -4.20
C LEU A 111 12.92 -6.10 -2.97
N LEU A 112 11.94 -6.71 -2.30
CA LEU A 112 12.18 -7.56 -1.13
C LEU A 112 13.15 -8.70 -1.47
N LEU A 113 13.06 -9.32 -2.66
CA LEU A 113 13.91 -10.44 -3.05
C LEU A 113 15.42 -10.09 -3.08
N PRO A 114 15.88 -9.10 -3.87
CA PRO A 114 17.30 -8.73 -3.88
C PRO A 114 17.74 -8.10 -2.56
N VAL A 115 16.87 -7.36 -1.85
CA VAL A 115 17.21 -6.76 -0.55
C VAL A 115 17.41 -7.85 0.51
N SER A 116 16.56 -8.86 0.57
CA SER A 116 16.74 -10.00 1.48
C SER A 116 18.00 -10.78 1.16
N TYR A 117 18.30 -11.02 -0.12
CA TYR A 117 19.57 -11.65 -0.52
C TYR A 117 20.77 -10.83 -0.08
N TRP A 118 20.76 -9.52 -0.38
CA TRP A 118 21.82 -8.59 0.01
C TRP A 118 22.00 -8.56 1.53
N PHE A 119 20.90 -8.48 2.28
CA PHE A 119 20.91 -8.48 3.73
C PHE A 119 21.53 -9.77 4.28
N CYS A 120 21.10 -10.94 3.81
CA CYS A 120 21.69 -12.22 4.22
C CYS A 120 23.18 -12.29 3.88
N TRP A 121 23.56 -11.81 2.69
CA TRP A 121 24.96 -11.79 2.28
C TRP A 121 25.79 -10.92 3.23
N VAL A 122 25.36 -9.70 3.55
CA VAL A 122 26.07 -8.82 4.50
C VAL A 122 26.10 -9.40 5.91
N ALA A 123 24.97 -9.93 6.39
CA ALA A 123 24.84 -10.40 7.77
C ALA A 123 25.60 -11.71 8.06
N PHE A 124 25.74 -12.59 7.05
CA PHE A 124 26.31 -13.93 7.23
C PHE A 124 27.63 -14.17 6.48
N ARG A 125 28.19 -13.14 5.83
CA ARG A 125 29.44 -13.21 5.06
C ARG A 125 30.58 -13.90 5.82
N ASP A 126 30.70 -13.60 7.11
CA ASP A 126 31.81 -14.04 7.96
C ASP A 126 31.48 -15.31 8.79
N ARG A 127 30.25 -15.84 8.68
CA ARG A 127 29.80 -17.04 9.42
C ARG A 127 29.77 -18.32 8.58
N ALA A 128 30.14 -18.25 7.31
CA ALA A 128 30.18 -19.39 6.40
C ALA A 128 31.25 -20.45 6.75
N SER A 129 32.08 -20.21 7.78
CA SER A 129 33.15 -21.11 8.23
C SER A 129 32.90 -21.78 9.59
N ALA A 130 31.70 -21.69 10.17
CA ALA A 130 31.37 -22.51 11.33
C ALA A 130 30.98 -23.92 10.85
N PRO A 131 31.83 -24.96 11.05
CA PRO A 131 31.40 -26.33 10.79
C PRO A 131 30.17 -26.62 11.65
N TRP A 132 29.21 -27.33 11.06
CA TRP A 132 28.07 -27.85 11.78
C TRP A 132 28.57 -28.61 13.03
N PRO A 133 28.05 -28.35 14.24
CA PRO A 133 28.61 -28.91 15.47
C PRO A 133 28.44 -30.43 15.63
N TRP A 134 27.96 -31.11 14.58
CA TRP A 134 27.71 -32.56 14.54
C TRP A 134 28.38 -33.26 13.35
N CYS A 135 29.36 -32.62 12.68
CA CYS A 135 30.25 -33.25 11.70
C CYS A 135 31.67 -33.38 12.23
#